data_AF-A0A1F6N9A5-F1
#
_entry.id   AF-A0A1F6N9A5-F1
#
_cell.length_a   1.000
_cell.length_b   1.000
_cell.length_c   1.000
_cell.angle_alpha   90.00
_cell.angle_beta   90.00
_cell.angle_gamma   90.00
#
_symmetry.space_group_name_H-M   'P 1'
#
loop_
_entity.id
_entity.type
_entity.pdbx_description
1 polymer ?
#
loop_
_entity_poly.entity_id
_entity_poly.type
_entity_poly.pdbx_seq_one_letter_code
_entity_poly.pdbx_strand_id
1 'polypeptide(L)'
;MGNFKRGLFLGGLLGAALMWLNATPKGKEMRAKLAAHLEPLFSELKESIKQLDGPTREMYDALVERAVAEYAAKKDLAEDFKNHLIRRLKKKWKEIEKDLKK
;
A
#
# COMPACT_ATOMS: atom_id res chain seq x y z
N MET A 1 -18.35 1.42 23.11
CA MET A 1 -18.26 0.11 22.41
C MET A 1 -18.29 0.20 20.86
N GLY A 2 -18.17 1.38 20.23
CA GLY A 2 -18.31 1.52 18.76
C GLY A 2 -17.06 1.15 17.93
N ASN A 3 -15.86 1.37 18.47
CA ASN A 3 -14.61 1.23 17.69
C ASN A 3 -14.14 -0.23 17.57
N PHE A 4 -14.43 -1.07 18.57
CA PHE A 4 -14.04 -2.49 18.56
C PHE A 4 -14.85 -3.31 17.54
N LYS A 5 -16.17 -3.12 17.47
CA LYS A 5 -17.02 -3.80 16.49
C LYS A 5 -16.69 -3.39 15.05
N ARG A 6 -16.39 -2.10 14.83
CA ARG A 6 -15.89 -1.60 13.54
C ARG A 6 -14.53 -2.20 13.19
N GLY A 7 -13.61 -2.30 14.15
CA GLY A 7 -12.29 -2.91 13.95
C GLY A 7 -12.36 -4.40 13.63
N LEU A 8 -13.21 -5.16 14.31
CA LEU A 8 -13.43 -6.59 14.04
C LEU A 8 -14.12 -6.83 12.69
N PHE A 9 -15.11 -6.01 12.34
CA PHE A 9 -15.81 -6.10 11.06
C PHE A 9 -14.89 -5.76 9.87
N LEU A 10 -14.16 -4.65 9.96
CA LEU A 10 -13.15 -4.27 8.96
C LEU A 10 -12.02 -5.30 8.89
N GLY A 11 -11.56 -5.82 10.03
CA GLY A 11 -10.54 -6.86 10.11
C GLY A 11 -10.99 -8.19 9.48
N GLY A 12 -12.25 -8.58 9.70
CA GLY A 12 -12.85 -9.79 9.12
C GLY A 12 -13.04 -9.69 7.61
N LEU A 13 -13.55 -8.55 7.11
CA LEU A 13 -13.67 -8.30 5.67
C LEU A 13 -12.30 -8.26 4.98
N LEU A 14 -11.33 -7.58 5.58
CA LEU A 14 -9.94 -7.55 5.08
C LEU A 14 -9.29 -8.93 5.10
N GLY A 15 -9.51 -9.71 6.16
CA GLY A 15 -9.01 -11.08 6.28
C GLY A 15 -9.59 -11.99 5.20
N ALA A 16 -10.91 -11.93 4.98
CA ALA A 16 -11.60 -12.68 3.94
C ALA A 16 -11.14 -12.28 2.53
N ALA A 17 -10.97 -10.98 2.26
CA ALA A 17 -10.45 -10.48 0.99
C ALA A 17 -9.02 -10.97 0.73
N LEU A 18 -8.14 -10.93 1.74
CA LEU A 18 -6.77 -11.45 1.63
C LEU A 18 -6.74 -12.97 1.41
N MET A 19 -7.62 -13.72 2.06
CA MET A 19 -7.76 -15.16 1.88
C MET A 19 -8.24 -15.49 0.46
N TRP A 20 -9.25 -14.77 -0.03
CA TRP A 20 -9.79 -14.90 -1.38
C TRP A 20 -8.76 -14.59 -2.48
N LEU A 21 -7.96 -13.54 -2.26
CA LEU A 21 -6.84 -13.16 -3.15
C LEU A 21 -5.76 -14.26 -3.24
N ASN A 22 -5.64 -15.13 -2.24
CA ASN A 22 -4.65 -16.21 -2.24
C ASN A 22 -5.23 -17.56 -2.70
N ALA A 23 -6.53 -17.78 -2.46
CA ALA A 23 -7.19 -19.05 -2.71
C ALA A 23 -7.70 -19.23 -4.15
N THR A 24 -8.11 -18.15 -4.82
CA THR A 24 -8.79 -18.26 -6.14
C THR A 24 -7.91 -17.83 -7.32
N PRO A 25 -8.11 -18.38 -8.53
CA PRO A 25 -7.41 -17.94 -9.74
C PRO A 25 -7.58 -16.44 -10.03
N LYS A 26 -8.83 -15.93 -9.95
CA LYS A 26 -9.11 -14.49 -10.05
C LYS A 26 -8.42 -13.68 -8.97
N GLY A 27 -8.34 -14.22 -7.76
CA GLY A 27 -7.58 -13.63 -6.66
C GLY A 27 -6.09 -13.49 -6.98
N LYS A 28 -5.49 -14.53 -7.56
CA LYS A 28 -4.09 -14.52 -8.01
C LYS A 28 -3.86 -13.51 -9.14
N GLU A 29 -4.76 -13.41 -10.12
CA GLU A 29 -4.71 -12.40 -11.17
C GLU A 29 -4.79 -10.97 -10.60
N MET A 30 -5.70 -10.74 -9.66
CA MET A 30 -5.82 -9.45 -8.98
C MET A 30 -4.55 -9.12 -8.19
N ARG A 31 -3.91 -10.14 -7.60
CA ARG A 31 -2.63 -10.01 -6.90
C ARG A 31 -1.48 -9.68 -7.86
N ALA A 32 -1.47 -10.27 -9.05
CA ALA A 32 -0.51 -9.94 -10.10
C ALA A 32 -0.69 -8.51 -10.60
N LYS A 33 -1.95 -8.06 -10.80
CA LYS A 33 -2.26 -6.66 -11.10
C LYS A 33 -1.79 -5.72 -9.97
N LEU A 34 -2.04 -6.07 -8.70
CA LEU A 34 -1.50 -5.33 -7.55
C LEU A 34 0.02 -5.17 -7.62
N ALA A 35 0.74 -6.27 -7.89
CA ALA A 35 2.19 -6.25 -7.97
C ALA A 35 2.68 -5.37 -9.13
N ALA A 36 2.05 -5.47 -10.30
CA ALA A 36 2.37 -4.66 -11.47
C ALA A 36 2.21 -3.15 -11.23
N HIS A 37 1.29 -2.75 -10.35
CA HIS A 37 1.10 -1.35 -9.96
C HIS A 37 1.99 -0.91 -8.79
N LEU A 38 2.32 -1.84 -7.90
CA LEU A 38 3.09 -1.55 -6.70
C LEU A 38 4.56 -1.22 -7.00
N GLU A 39 5.17 -1.94 -7.93
CA GLU A 39 6.58 -1.79 -8.28
C GLU A 39 6.93 -0.41 -8.84
N PRO A 40 6.22 0.14 -9.85
CA PRO A 40 6.48 1.49 -10.33
C PRO A 40 6.22 2.56 -9.26
N LEU A 41 5.12 2.44 -8.50
CA LEU A 41 4.83 3.37 -7.40
C LEU A 41 5.91 3.37 -6.33
N PHE A 42 6.44 2.18 -5.99
CA PHE A 42 7.53 2.08 -5.02
C PHE A 42 8.83 2.70 -5.55
N SER A 43 9.14 2.50 -6.83
CA SER A 43 10.31 3.10 -7.47
C SER A 43 10.23 4.63 -7.46
N GLU A 44 9.10 5.20 -7.88
CA GLU A 44 8.87 6.65 -7.87
C GLU A 44 8.96 7.23 -6.45
N LEU A 45 8.37 6.56 -5.46
CA LEU A 45 8.45 6.96 -4.06
C LEU A 45 9.88 6.90 -3.52
N LYS A 46 10.64 5.87 -3.90
CA LYS A 46 12.04 5.70 -3.50
C LYS A 46 12.95 6.76 -4.12
N GLU A 47 12.71 7.16 -5.36
CA GLU A 47 13.45 8.27 -5.97
C GLU A 47 13.09 9.61 -5.32
N SER A 48 11.78 9.86 -5.14
CA SER A 48 11.28 11.09 -4.53
C SER A 48 11.83 11.28 -3.11
N ILE A 49 11.88 10.20 -2.31
CA ILE A 49 12.34 10.30 -0.92
C ILE A 49 13.85 10.44 -0.78
N LYS A 50 14.63 9.95 -1.75
CA LYS A 50 16.09 10.15 -1.78
C LYS A 50 16.49 11.58 -2.08
N GLN A 51 15.63 12.34 -2.76
CA GLN A 51 15.84 13.76 -3.04
C GLN A 51 15.53 14.64 -1.82
N LEU A 52 14.89 14.08 -0.78
CA LEU A 52 14.58 14.79 0.45
C LEU A 52 15.74 14.62 1.44
N ASP A 53 16.14 15.72 2.07
CA ASP A 53 17.09 15.68 3.19
C ASP A 53 16.40 15.18 4.46
N GLY A 54 16.91 14.09 5.03
CA GLY A 54 16.42 13.53 6.29
C GLY A 54 14.94 13.08 6.28
N PRO A 55 14.52 12.24 5.32
CA PRO A 55 13.12 11.84 5.24
C PRO A 55 12.70 11.03 6.46
N THR A 56 11.59 11.41 7.09
CA THR A 56 11.02 10.67 8.21
C THR A 56 10.01 9.63 7.74
N ARG A 57 9.68 8.70 8.64
CA ARG A 57 8.63 7.71 8.39
C ARG A 57 7.28 8.38 8.12
N GLU A 58 6.98 9.47 8.82
CA GLU A 58 5.74 10.24 8.67
C GLU A 58 5.66 10.91 7.29
N MET A 59 6.79 11.45 6.82
CA MET A 59 6.88 12.02 5.46
C MET A 59 6.67 10.95 4.39
N TYR A 60 7.29 9.79 4.56
CA TYR A 60 7.09 8.66 3.66
C TYR A 60 5.63 8.19 3.65
N ASP A 61 5.03 8.03 4.83
CA ASP A 61 3.64 7.60 4.96
C ASP A 61 2.68 8.56 4.26
N ALA A 62 2.89 9.87 4.38
CA ALA A 62 2.10 10.90 3.70
C ALA A 62 2.29 10.87 2.17
N LEU A 63 3.53 10.68 1.70
CA LEU A 63 3.83 10.52 0.28
C LEU A 63 3.16 9.28 -0.31
N VAL A 64 3.19 8.16 0.41
CA VAL A 64 2.51 6.91 0.03
C VAL A 64 1.00 7.13 -0.09
N GLU A 65 0.37 7.75 0.91
CA GLU A 65 -1.07 8.00 0.90
C GLU A 65 -1.48 8.89 -0.28
N ARG A 66 -0.73 9.96 -0.54
CA ARG A 66 -0.98 10.86 -1.67
C ARG A 66 -0.79 10.16 -3.02
N ALA A 67 0.35 9.51 -3.22
CA ALA A 67 0.67 8.84 -4.48
C ALA A 67 -0.36 7.75 -4.81
N VAL A 68 -0.75 6.94 -3.81
CA VAL A 68 -1.74 5.88 -4.01
C VAL A 68 -3.15 6.45 -4.21
N ALA A 69 -3.53 7.54 -3.53
CA ALA A 69 -4.82 8.18 -3.75
C ALA A 69 -4.94 8.76 -5.16
N GLU A 70 -3.92 9.47 -5.63
CA GLU A 70 -3.86 10.01 -6.99
C GLU A 70 -3.85 8.89 -8.04
N TYR A 71 -3.10 7.82 -7.80
CA TYR A 71 -3.04 6.67 -8.67
C TYR A 71 -4.38 5.92 -8.75
N ALA A 72 -5.02 5.70 -7.60
CA ALA A 72 -6.31 5.05 -7.52
C ALA A 72 -7.41 5.85 -8.22
N ALA A 73 -7.40 7.18 -8.09
CA ALA A 73 -8.33 8.05 -8.80
C ALA A 73 -8.12 8.01 -10.32
N LYS A 74 -6.86 8.01 -10.80
CA LYS A 74 -6.54 7.96 -12.24
C LYS A 74 -6.90 6.61 -12.90
N LYS A 75 -6.88 5.53 -12.12
CA LYS A 75 -7.07 4.15 -12.60
C LYS A 75 -8.41 3.54 -12.21
N ASP A 76 -9.29 4.33 -11.58
CA ASP A 76 -10.57 3.91 -11.02
C ASP A 76 -10.45 2.63 -10.17
N LEU A 77 -9.43 2.62 -9.31
CA LEU A 77 -9.17 1.46 -8.44
C LEU A 77 -10.12 1.50 -7.25
N ALA A 78 -10.68 0.34 -6.93
CA ALA A 78 -11.51 0.17 -5.75
C ALA A 78 -10.78 0.57 -4.46
N GLU A 79 -11.52 1.10 -3.49
CA GLU A 79 -10.97 1.59 -2.21
C GLU A 79 -10.19 0.48 -1.46
N ASP A 80 -10.63 -0.78 -1.54
CA ASP A 80 -9.92 -1.92 -0.98
C ASP A 80 -8.53 -2.11 -1.60
N PHE A 81 -8.41 -1.87 -2.90
CA PHE A 81 -7.17 -1.98 -3.66
C PHE A 81 -6.19 -0.87 -3.28
N LYS A 82 -6.69 0.36 -3.17
CA LYS A 82 -5.97 1.54 -2.66
C LYS A 82 -5.44 1.29 -1.24
N ASN A 83 -6.29 0.80 -0.33
CA ASN A 83 -5.91 0.47 1.04
C ASN A 83 -4.83 -0.61 1.11
N HIS A 84 -4.89 -1.60 0.20
CA HIS A 84 -3.87 -2.64 0.09
C HIS A 84 -2.52 -2.09 -0.40
N LEU A 85 -2.53 -1.21 -1.41
CA LEU A 85 -1.33 -0.56 -1.92
C LEU A 85 -0.66 0.31 -0.84
N ILE A 86 -1.43 1.14 -0.13
CA ILE A 86 -0.92 1.97 0.98
C ILE A 86 -0.22 1.10 2.02
N ARG A 87 -0.87 0.03 2.51
CA ARG A 87 -0.26 -0.85 3.52
C ARG A 87 1.01 -1.53 3.04
N ARG A 88 1.05 -1.99 1.78
CA ARG A 88 2.22 -2.66 1.22
C ARG A 88 3.39 -1.69 1.08
N LEU A 89 3.13 -0.48 0.56
CA LEU A 89 4.15 0.55 0.39
C LEU A 89 4.67 1.05 1.74
N LYS A 90 3.81 1.33 2.72
CA LYS A 90 4.23 1.68 4.09
C LYS A 90 5.13 0.63 4.73
N LYS A 91 4.87 -0.67 4.49
CA LYS A 91 5.73 -1.76 4.98
C LYS A 91 7.14 -1.76 4.36
N LYS A 92 7.30 -1.21 3.15
CA LYS A 92 8.60 -1.10 2.48
C LYS A 92 9.46 0.06 3.01
N TRP A 93 8.97 0.87 3.95
CA TRP A 93 9.79 1.88 4.64
C TRP A 93 11.12 1.31 5.16
N LYS A 94 11.09 0.12 5.76
CA LYS A 94 12.30 -0.54 6.29
C LYS A 94 13.35 -0.86 5.21
N GLU A 95 12.94 -1.03 3.95
CA GLU A 95 13.86 -1.23 2.83
C GLU A 95 14.51 0.12 2.46
N ILE A 96 13.73 1.19 2.38
CA ILE A 96 14.21 2.55 2.10
C ILE A 96 15.13 3.04 3.22
N GLU A 97 14.73 2.86 4.48
CA GLU A 97 15.52 3.28 5.65
C GLU A 97 16.91 2.62 5.67
N LYS A 98 17.01 1.35 5.23
CA LYS A 98 18.30 0.66 5.10
C LYS A 98 19.15 1.23 3.97
N ASP A 99 18.53 1.58 2.85
CA ASP A 99 19.22 2.16 1.71
C ASP A 99 19.69 3.60 1.97
N LEU A 100 18.99 4.36 2.82
CA LEU A 100 19.36 5.72 3.22
C LEU A 100 20.46 5.78 4.28
N LYS A 101 20.65 4.69 5.05
CA LYS A 101 21.71 4.58 6.08
C LYS A 101 23.03 4.04 5.53
N LYS A 102 23.06 3.62 4.25
CA LYS A 102 24.27 3.23 3.53
C LYS A 102 24.90 4.44 2.86
#